data_AF-A0A959WTJ5-F1
#
_entry.id   AF-A0A959WTJ5-F1
#
_cell.length_a   1.000
_cell.length_b   1.000
_cell.length_c   1.000
_cell.angle_alpha   90.00
_cell.angle_beta   90.00
_cell.angle_gamma   90.00
#
_symmetry.space_group_name_H-M   'P 1'
#
loop_
_entity.id
_entity.type
_entity.pdbx_description
1 polymer ?
#
loop_
_entity_poly.entity_id
_entity_poly.type
_entity_poly.pdbx_seq_one_letter_code
_entity_poly.pdbx_strand_id
1 'polypeptide(L)'
;VQVLVGGPTAQTADAQSTNRRDLMVIVPGVLLVIFVVLVVLLRAVVAPLLLVATVVLGFLATLGICWVLFLGILGYPGIDPGTITFIFLFTAALGVDYNIFLVARIREEFDRGSNTVDATTTALATTGGVITSAGVILAGTFLILAALPLLPLRELGIAVAIGVLLDTVLVRAMLVPSALVLLRERSWWPSARSHGD
;
A
#
# COMPACT_ATOMS: atom_id res chain seq x y z
N VAL A 1 23.94 -14.97 37.80
CA VAL A 1 24.32 -13.62 37.29
C VAL A 1 23.92 -13.57 35.83
N GLN A 2 23.06 -12.63 35.43
CA GLN A 2 22.83 -12.35 34.01
C GLN A 2 23.89 -11.33 33.57
N VAL A 3 24.62 -11.66 32.50
CA VAL A 3 25.63 -10.75 31.91
C VAL A 3 24.99 -10.13 30.67
N LEU A 4 24.80 -8.83 30.71
CA LEU A 4 24.25 -8.04 29.60
C LEU A 4 25.41 -7.49 28.78
N VAL A 5 25.37 -7.71 27.46
CA VAL A 5 26.34 -7.14 26.54
C VAL A 5 25.80 -5.79 26.06
N GLY A 6 26.56 -4.72 26.28
CA GLY A 6 26.16 -3.36 25.93
C GLY A 6 27.15 -2.69 24.97
N GLY A 7 26.95 -1.39 24.76
CA GLY A 7 27.76 -0.56 23.86
C GLY A 7 27.08 -0.27 22.52
N PRO A 8 27.55 0.73 21.76
CA PRO A 8 26.89 1.20 20.55
C PRO A 8 26.68 0.09 19.50
N THR A 9 27.67 -0.78 19.32
CA THR A 9 27.60 -1.89 18.35
C THR A 9 26.61 -2.98 18.77
N ALA A 10 26.50 -3.26 20.08
CA ALA A 10 25.52 -4.21 20.59
C ALA A 10 24.09 -3.65 20.41
N GLN A 11 23.89 -2.36 20.70
CA GLN A 11 22.61 -1.69 20.51
C GLN A 11 22.17 -1.65 19.04
N THR A 12 23.07 -1.38 18.09
CA THR A 12 22.72 -1.38 16.66
C THR A 12 22.39 -2.79 16.15
N ALA A 13 23.11 -3.81 16.62
CA ALA A 13 22.80 -5.20 16.30
C ALA A 13 21.43 -5.62 16.86
N ASP A 14 21.13 -5.26 18.11
CA ASP A 14 19.84 -5.52 18.74
C ASP A 14 18.70 -4.81 18.00
N ALA A 15 18.91 -3.54 17.61
CA ALA A 15 17.95 -2.77 16.82
C ALA A 15 17.68 -3.41 15.45
N GLN A 16 18.72 -3.82 14.72
CA GLN A 16 18.56 -4.52 13.43
C GLN A 16 17.80 -5.85 13.59
N SER A 17 18.10 -6.61 14.64
CA SER A 17 17.41 -7.87 14.93
C SER A 17 15.92 -7.65 15.23
N THR A 18 15.61 -6.57 15.96
CA THR A 18 14.25 -6.16 16.31
C THR A 18 13.50 -5.70 15.07
N ASN A 19 14.08 -4.81 14.26
CA ASN A 19 13.47 -4.32 13.03
C ASN A 19 13.15 -5.45 12.03
N ARG A 20 14.04 -6.45 11.91
CA ARG A 20 13.78 -7.62 11.07
C ARG A 20 12.62 -8.46 11.58
N ARG A 21 12.53 -8.64 12.90
CA ARG A 21 11.39 -9.32 13.54
C ARG A 21 10.10 -8.53 13.31
N ASP A 22 10.16 -7.21 13.45
CA ASP A 22 9.01 -6.33 13.25
C ASP A 22 8.50 -6.44 11.81
N LEU A 23 9.37 -6.46 10.80
CA LEU A 23 8.93 -6.72 9.42
C LEU A 23 8.23 -8.08 9.27
N MET A 24 8.74 -9.13 9.92
CA MET A 24 8.15 -10.47 9.86
C MET A 24 6.82 -10.61 10.61
N VAL A 25 6.53 -9.73 11.57
CA VAL A 25 5.32 -9.78 12.40
C VAL A 25 4.30 -8.74 11.96
N ILE A 26 4.73 -7.48 11.79
CA ILE A 26 3.89 -6.34 11.45
C ILE A 26 3.37 -6.47 10.02
N VAL A 27 4.23 -6.82 9.04
CA VAL A 27 3.78 -6.89 7.63
C VAL A 27 2.67 -7.93 7.46
N PRO A 28 2.83 -9.20 7.87
CA PRO A 28 1.75 -10.18 7.74
C PRO A 28 0.54 -9.83 8.61
N GLY A 29 0.75 -9.29 9.82
CA GLY A 29 -0.33 -8.89 10.71
C GLY A 29 -1.22 -7.79 10.11
N VAL A 30 -0.61 -6.74 9.57
CA VAL A 30 -1.31 -5.64 8.89
C VAL A 30 -2.01 -6.13 7.63
N LEU A 31 -1.35 -6.93 6.79
CA LEU A 31 -1.98 -7.50 5.59
C LEU A 31 -3.16 -8.39 5.92
N LEU A 32 -3.07 -9.19 7.00
CA LEU A 32 -4.19 -10.01 7.47
C LEU A 32 -5.36 -9.15 7.93
N VAL A 33 -5.10 -8.09 8.70
CA VAL A 33 -6.15 -7.16 9.14
C VAL A 33 -6.83 -6.49 7.93
N ILE A 34 -6.04 -5.97 6.99
CA ILE A 34 -6.55 -5.37 5.73
C ILE A 34 -7.41 -6.38 4.98
N PHE A 35 -6.91 -7.61 4.82
CA PHE A 35 -7.62 -8.68 4.14
C PHE A 35 -8.97 -8.96 4.80
N VAL A 36 -8.99 -9.14 6.13
CA VAL A 36 -10.23 -9.41 6.88
C VAL A 36 -11.22 -8.26 6.74
N VAL A 37 -10.76 -7.01 6.90
CA VAL A 37 -11.62 -5.82 6.75
C VAL A 37 -12.23 -5.77 5.34
N LEU A 38 -11.42 -5.98 4.30
CA LEU A 38 -11.89 -6.01 2.91
C LEU A 38 -12.86 -7.17 2.66
N VAL A 39 -12.61 -8.37 3.20
CA VAL A 39 -13.54 -9.51 3.08
C VAL A 39 -14.89 -9.18 3.71
N VAL A 40 -14.89 -8.56 4.89
CA VAL A 40 -16.13 -8.15 5.58
C VAL A 40 -16.87 -7.08 4.76
N LEU A 41 -16.15 -6.08 4.26
CA LEU A 41 -16.72 -4.96 3.51
C LEU A 41 -17.28 -5.40 2.16
N LEU A 42 -16.54 -6.22 1.41
CA LEU A 42 -16.92 -6.66 0.07
C LEU A 42 -17.80 -7.92 0.07
N ARG A 43 -17.84 -8.69 1.17
CA ARG A 43 -18.42 -10.04 1.22
C ARG A 43 -17.89 -10.96 0.10
N ALA A 44 -16.65 -10.74 -0.30
CA ALA A 44 -15.96 -11.44 -1.37
C ALA A 44 -14.54 -11.79 -0.92
N VAL A 45 -13.90 -12.80 -1.54
CA VAL A 45 -12.55 -13.23 -1.18
C VAL A 45 -11.53 -12.87 -2.26
N VAL A 46 -11.92 -12.94 -3.53
CA VAL A 46 -11.02 -12.74 -4.67
C VAL A 46 -10.57 -11.29 -4.78
N ALA A 47 -11.49 -10.32 -4.73
CA ALA A 47 -11.15 -8.90 -4.77
C ALA A 47 -10.23 -8.45 -3.60
N PRO A 48 -10.50 -8.79 -2.33
CA PRO A 48 -9.56 -8.50 -1.23
C PRO A 48 -8.16 -9.08 -1.43
N LEU A 49 -8.06 -10.32 -1.93
CA LEU A 49 -6.75 -10.94 -2.18
C LEU A 49 -5.94 -10.17 -3.22
N LEU A 50 -6.58 -9.72 -4.30
CA LEU A 50 -5.95 -8.90 -5.31
C LEU A 50 -5.50 -7.56 -4.75
N LEU A 51 -6.34 -6.90 -3.95
CA LEU A 51 -6.01 -5.60 -3.35
C LEU A 51 -4.81 -5.73 -2.40
N VAL A 52 -4.78 -6.75 -1.56
CA VAL A 52 -3.63 -7.04 -0.69
C VAL A 52 -2.38 -7.31 -1.52
N ALA A 53 -2.48 -8.08 -2.61
CA ALA A 53 -1.35 -8.30 -3.51
C ALA A 53 -0.85 -6.98 -4.13
N THR A 54 -1.76 -6.06 -4.52
CA THR A 54 -1.36 -4.75 -5.04
C THR A 54 -0.66 -3.87 -4.00
N VAL A 55 -1.05 -3.95 -2.72
CA VAL A 55 -0.36 -3.25 -1.63
C VAL A 55 1.06 -3.77 -1.47
N VAL A 56 1.25 -5.09 -1.47
CA VAL A 56 2.59 -5.70 -1.38
C VAL A 56 3.44 -5.33 -2.59
N LEU A 57 2.89 -5.40 -3.80
CA LEU A 57 3.61 -5.02 -5.02
C LEU A 57 3.98 -3.54 -5.03
N GLY A 58 3.07 -2.66 -4.62
CA GLY A 58 3.33 -1.21 -4.51
C GLY A 58 4.43 -0.91 -3.49
N PHE A 59 4.41 -1.57 -2.34
CA PHE A 59 5.47 -1.45 -1.34
C PHE A 59 6.83 -1.91 -1.87
N LEU A 60 6.89 -3.09 -2.50
CA LEU A 60 8.13 -3.62 -3.07
C LEU A 60 8.67 -2.73 -4.21
N ALA A 61 7.78 -2.23 -5.07
CA ALA A 61 8.14 -1.28 -6.12
C ALA A 61 8.70 0.03 -5.54
N THR A 62 8.08 0.54 -4.48
CA THR A 62 8.55 1.72 -3.75
C THR A 62 9.95 1.50 -3.18
N LEU A 63 10.19 0.37 -2.51
CA LEU A 63 11.51 0.03 -2.01
C LEU A 63 12.54 -0.11 -3.13
N GLY A 64 12.18 -0.73 -4.26
CA GLY A 64 13.06 -0.85 -5.42
C GLY A 64 13.46 0.51 -6.01
N ILE A 65 12.50 1.42 -6.17
CA ILE A 65 12.75 2.78 -6.63
C ILE A 65 13.63 3.54 -5.63
N CYS A 66 13.31 3.46 -4.34
CA CYS A 66 14.07 4.14 -3.29
C CYS A 66 15.49 3.60 -3.19
N TRP A 67 15.68 2.29 -3.35
CA TRP A 67 17.00 1.67 -3.38
C TRP A 67 17.88 2.26 -4.48
N VAL A 68 17.35 2.36 -5.70
CA VAL A 68 18.07 2.96 -6.85
C VAL A 68 18.31 4.46 -6.62
N LEU A 69 17.31 5.19 -6.13
CA LEU A 69 17.40 6.63 -5.89
C LEU A 69 18.44 6.95 -4.81
N PHE A 70 18.42 6.22 -3.69
CA PHE A 70 19.23 6.50 -2.52
C PHE A 70 20.67 6.06 -2.72
N LEU A 71 20.92 4.82 -3.15
CA LEU A 71 22.30 4.35 -3.38
C LEU A 71 22.90 4.93 -4.65
N GLY A 72 22.11 5.04 -5.72
CA GLY A 72 22.61 5.40 -7.05
C GLY A 72 22.75 6.91 -7.27
N ILE A 73 21.75 7.69 -6.88
CA ILE A 73 21.66 9.12 -7.23
C ILE A 73 22.06 10.01 -6.05
N LEU A 74 21.54 9.71 -4.85
CA LEU A 74 21.75 10.54 -3.66
C LEU A 74 22.99 10.15 -2.83
N GLY A 75 23.62 9.01 -3.14
CA GLY A 75 24.82 8.52 -2.46
C GLY A 75 24.63 8.15 -0.99
N TYR A 76 23.41 7.76 -0.60
CA TYR A 76 23.10 7.34 0.75
C TYR A 76 23.66 5.94 1.03
N PRO A 77 24.06 5.65 2.28
CA PRO A 77 24.66 4.36 2.64
C PRO A 77 23.68 3.18 2.60
N GLY A 78 22.38 3.46 2.45
CA GLY A 78 21.29 2.48 2.50
C GLY A 78 20.02 3.10 3.06
N ILE A 79 18.94 2.33 3.11
CA ILE A 79 17.74 2.69 3.90
C ILE A 79 17.91 2.12 5.30
N ASP A 80 17.66 2.92 6.32
CA ASP A 80 17.67 2.41 7.69
C ASP A 80 16.60 1.30 7.87
N PRO A 81 16.93 0.14 8.48
CA PRO A 81 15.99 -0.97 8.64
C PRO A 81 14.71 -0.60 9.40
N GLY A 82 14.78 0.33 10.35
CA GLY A 82 13.62 0.83 11.07
C GLY A 82 12.72 1.67 10.17
N THR A 83 13.32 2.48 9.30
CA THR A 83 12.59 3.27 8.29
C THR A 83 11.79 2.39 7.35
N ILE A 84 12.29 1.21 6.95
CA ILE A 84 11.56 0.28 6.05
C ILE A 84 10.21 -0.13 6.65
N THR A 85 10.15 -0.44 7.94
CA THR A 85 8.91 -0.78 8.63
C THR A 85 7.91 0.38 8.61
N PHE A 86 8.37 1.61 8.83
CA PHE A 86 7.52 2.79 8.73
C PHE A 86 7.07 3.09 7.31
N ILE A 87 7.94 2.91 6.31
CA ILE A 87 7.56 3.04 4.89
C ILE A 87 6.41 2.09 4.59
N PHE A 88 6.52 0.82 5.00
CA PHE A 88 5.43 -0.14 4.83
C PHE A 88 4.15 0.34 5.53
N LEU A 89 4.26 0.71 6.81
CA LEU A 89 3.11 1.10 7.61
C LEU A 89 2.35 2.28 6.97
N PHE A 90 3.06 3.33 6.57
CA PHE A 90 2.45 4.49 5.95
C PHE A 90 1.93 4.19 4.54
N THR A 91 2.73 3.57 3.67
CA THR A 91 2.28 3.28 2.30
C THR A 91 1.09 2.33 2.27
N ALA A 92 1.08 1.30 3.13
CA ALA A 92 -0.05 0.39 3.28
C ALA A 92 -1.28 1.08 3.87
N ALA A 93 -1.15 1.82 4.97
CA ALA A 93 -2.29 2.50 5.59
C ALA A 93 -2.95 3.48 4.61
N LEU A 94 -2.14 4.30 3.95
CA LEU A 94 -2.62 5.32 3.02
C LEU A 94 -3.19 4.70 1.74
N GLY A 95 -2.53 3.68 1.18
CA GLY A 95 -3.01 3.01 -0.04
C GLY A 95 -4.30 2.22 0.18
N VAL A 96 -4.48 1.64 1.36
CA VAL A 96 -5.68 0.85 1.71
C VAL A 96 -6.92 1.72 1.84
N ASP A 97 -6.84 2.88 2.49
CA ASP A 97 -7.99 3.77 2.67
C ASP A 97 -8.64 4.12 1.33
N TYR A 98 -7.81 4.49 0.36
CA TYR A 98 -8.28 4.77 -0.98
C TYR A 98 -8.74 3.51 -1.74
N ASN A 99 -8.11 2.34 -1.50
CA ASN A 99 -8.52 1.07 -2.12
C ASN A 99 -9.92 0.71 -1.68
N ILE A 100 -10.19 0.87 -0.40
CA ILE A 100 -11.52 0.71 0.17
C ILE A 100 -12.49 1.69 -0.49
N PHE A 101 -12.16 2.97 -0.60
CA PHE A 101 -13.06 3.97 -1.20
C PHE A 101 -13.43 3.63 -2.66
N LEU A 102 -12.44 3.32 -3.50
CA LEU A 102 -12.68 2.96 -4.89
C LEU A 102 -13.53 1.69 -4.98
N VAL A 103 -13.14 0.63 -4.26
CA VAL A 103 -13.77 -0.67 -4.37
C VAL A 103 -15.16 -0.70 -3.75
N ALA A 104 -15.39 0.04 -2.67
CA ALA A 104 -16.73 0.24 -2.11
C ALA A 104 -17.64 0.91 -3.14
N ARG A 105 -17.13 1.89 -3.89
CA ARG A 105 -17.91 2.54 -4.96
C ARG A 105 -18.18 1.59 -6.12
N ILE A 106 -17.19 0.80 -6.54
CA ILE A 106 -17.39 -0.24 -7.57
C ILE A 106 -18.45 -1.23 -7.10
N ARG A 107 -18.38 -1.65 -5.84
CA ARG A 107 -19.34 -2.60 -5.26
C ARG A 107 -20.75 -2.04 -5.23
N GLU A 108 -20.90 -0.76 -4.86
CA GLU A 108 -22.19 -0.06 -4.86
C GLU A 108 -22.84 -0.06 -6.26
N GLU A 109 -22.07 0.24 -7.31
CA GLU A 109 -22.58 0.22 -8.70
C GLU A 109 -22.87 -1.22 -9.19
N PHE A 110 -22.05 -2.20 -8.79
CA PHE A 110 -22.32 -3.62 -9.08
C PHE A 110 -23.62 -4.10 -8.42
N ASP A 111 -23.85 -3.74 -7.16
CA ASP A 111 -25.07 -4.12 -6.43
C ASP A 111 -26.32 -3.43 -7.00
N ARG A 112 -26.16 -2.25 -7.65
CA ARG A 112 -27.20 -1.57 -8.45
C ARG A 112 -27.51 -2.23 -9.80
N GLY A 113 -26.76 -3.25 -10.19
CA GLY A 113 -27.01 -4.05 -11.40
C GLY A 113 -26.08 -3.75 -12.57
N SER A 114 -25.07 -2.90 -12.41
CA SER A 114 -24.02 -2.74 -13.43
C SER A 114 -23.13 -3.98 -13.49
N ASN A 115 -22.67 -4.34 -14.69
CA ASN A 115 -21.61 -5.34 -14.82
C ASN A 115 -20.29 -4.80 -14.20
N THR A 116 -19.32 -5.68 -13.93
CA THR A 116 -18.06 -5.27 -13.27
C THR A 116 -17.28 -4.22 -14.07
N VAL A 117 -17.37 -4.22 -15.40
CA VAL A 117 -16.63 -3.29 -16.26
C VAL A 117 -17.22 -1.88 -16.16
N ASP A 118 -18.53 -1.76 -16.28
CA ASP A 118 -19.26 -0.50 -16.20
C ASP A 118 -19.21 0.07 -14.79
N ALA A 119 -19.32 -0.78 -13.76
CA ALA A 119 -19.16 -0.40 -12.37
C ALA A 119 -17.74 0.17 -12.10
N THR A 120 -16.71 -0.49 -12.62
CA THR A 120 -15.31 -0.05 -12.48
C THR A 120 -15.07 1.28 -13.18
N THR A 121 -15.58 1.44 -14.40
CA THR A 121 -15.43 2.67 -15.19
C THR A 121 -16.14 3.84 -14.52
N THR A 122 -17.37 3.63 -14.04
CA THR A 122 -18.17 4.64 -13.36
C THR A 122 -17.53 5.08 -12.05
N ALA A 123 -17.05 4.11 -11.25
CA ALA A 123 -16.36 4.41 -10.00
C ALA A 123 -15.07 5.20 -10.26
N LEU A 124 -14.28 4.84 -11.27
CA LEU A 124 -13.06 5.54 -11.61
C LEU A 124 -13.32 6.97 -12.11
N ALA A 125 -14.36 7.17 -12.94
CA ALA A 125 -14.74 8.49 -13.44
C ALA A 125 -15.22 9.43 -12.32
N THR A 126 -15.91 8.89 -11.31
CA THR A 126 -16.48 9.68 -10.20
C THR A 126 -15.50 9.91 -9.05
N THR A 127 -14.61 8.96 -8.78
CA THR A 127 -13.70 9.02 -7.60
C THR A 127 -12.25 9.33 -7.97
N GLY A 128 -11.82 9.09 -9.21
CA GLY A 128 -10.43 9.21 -9.62
C GLY A 128 -9.82 10.59 -9.40
N GLY A 129 -10.57 11.66 -9.69
CA GLY A 129 -10.11 13.04 -9.49
C GLY A 129 -9.87 13.37 -8.01
N VAL A 130 -10.77 12.96 -7.12
CA VAL A 130 -10.67 13.20 -5.67
C VAL A 130 -9.52 12.39 -5.06
N ILE A 131 -9.36 11.13 -5.47
CA ILE A 131 -8.30 10.29 -4.93
C ILE A 131 -6.93 10.77 -5.41
N THR A 132 -6.82 11.15 -6.68
CA THR A 132 -5.55 11.65 -7.23
C THR A 132 -5.14 12.97 -6.58
N SER A 133 -6.08 13.89 -6.37
CA SER A 133 -5.78 15.16 -5.69
C SER A 133 -5.36 14.95 -4.24
N ALA A 134 -6.05 14.08 -3.50
CA ALA A 134 -5.69 13.71 -2.14
C ALA A 134 -4.30 13.05 -2.08
N GLY A 135 -3.99 12.15 -3.03
CA GLY A 135 -2.68 11.53 -3.17
C GLY A 135 -1.54 12.52 -3.36
N VAL A 136 -1.72 13.51 -4.24
CA VAL A 136 -0.73 14.55 -4.50
C VAL A 136 -0.50 15.44 -3.27
N ILE A 137 -1.57 15.86 -2.59
CA ILE A 137 -1.48 16.66 -1.36
C ILE A 137 -0.71 15.90 -0.29
N LEU A 138 -1.02 14.61 -0.13
CA LEU A 138 -0.38 13.77 0.86
C LEU A 138 1.09 13.50 0.52
N ALA A 139 1.40 13.20 -0.73
CA ALA A 139 2.78 13.05 -1.19
C ALA A 139 3.60 14.32 -0.94
N GLY A 140 3.03 15.49 -1.23
CA GLY A 140 3.66 16.78 -0.90
C GLY A 140 3.91 16.95 0.60
N THR A 141 2.96 16.56 1.44
CA THR A 141 3.09 16.64 2.90
C THR A 141 4.23 15.76 3.43
N PHE A 142 4.34 14.52 2.94
CA PHE A 142 5.45 13.64 3.32
C PHE A 142 6.79 14.10 2.74
N LEU A 143 6.79 14.71 1.54
CA LEU A 143 8.01 15.26 0.96
C LEU A 143 8.59 16.42 1.78
N ILE A 144 7.78 17.13 2.57
CA ILE A 144 8.28 18.15 3.51
C ILE A 144 9.19 17.53 4.58
N LEU A 145 8.95 16.27 5.00
CA LEU A 145 9.85 15.56 5.93
C LEU A 145 11.25 15.39 5.32
N ALA A 146 11.37 15.37 3.98
CA ALA A 146 12.66 15.31 3.30
C ALA A 146 13.53 16.54 3.52
N ALA A 147 12.93 17.70 3.83
CA ALA A 147 13.66 18.92 4.13
C ALA A 147 14.35 18.89 5.52
N LEU A 148 13.93 17.98 6.41
CA LEU A 148 14.52 17.87 7.74
C LEU A 148 15.97 17.36 7.66
N PRO A 149 16.87 17.85 8.53
CA PRO A 149 18.27 17.42 8.59
C PRO A 149 18.45 16.09 9.33
N LEU A 150 17.47 15.19 9.25
CA LEU A 150 17.46 13.88 9.90
C LEU A 150 17.29 12.81 8.83
N LEU A 151 18.33 12.01 8.60
CA LEU A 151 18.38 11.04 7.51
C LEU A 151 17.18 10.06 7.52
N PRO A 152 16.79 9.44 8.66
CA PRO A 152 15.65 8.51 8.67
C PRO A 152 14.33 9.17 8.30
N LEU A 153 14.10 10.41 8.75
CA LEU A 153 12.88 11.16 8.41
C LEU A 153 12.87 11.57 6.94
N ARG A 154 14.04 11.89 6.39
CA ARG A 154 14.17 12.23 4.97
C ARG A 154 13.92 11.02 4.08
N GLU A 155 14.52 9.88 4.40
CA GLU A 155 14.28 8.61 3.72
C GLU A 155 12.78 8.25 3.76
N LEU A 156 12.17 8.33 4.95
CA LEU A 156 10.75 8.09 5.14
C LEU A 156 9.89 9.01 4.27
N GLY A 157 10.16 10.32 4.31
CA GLY A 157 9.39 11.32 3.58
C GLY A 157 9.42 11.10 2.07
N ILE A 158 10.61 10.88 1.51
CA ILE A 158 10.78 10.61 0.08
C ILE A 158 10.12 9.28 -0.30
N ALA A 159 10.36 8.22 0.47
CA ALA A 159 9.84 6.90 0.15
C ALA A 159 8.32 6.82 0.22
N VAL A 160 7.70 7.42 1.26
CA VAL A 160 6.24 7.47 1.37
C VAL A 160 5.64 8.34 0.25
N ALA A 161 6.25 9.48 -0.08
CA ALA A 161 5.78 10.30 -1.19
C ALA A 161 5.80 9.54 -2.52
N ILE A 162 6.89 8.81 -2.82
CA ILE A 162 6.98 7.95 -4.01
C ILE A 162 5.92 6.85 -3.97
N GLY A 163 5.78 6.17 -2.83
CA GLY A 163 4.83 5.06 -2.71
C GLY A 163 3.38 5.48 -2.88
N VAL A 164 3.00 6.63 -2.33
CA VAL A 164 1.65 7.19 -2.47
C VAL A 164 1.38 7.63 -3.91
N LEU A 165 2.34 8.26 -4.59
CA LEU A 165 2.19 8.63 -6.00
C LEU A 165 2.10 7.39 -6.90
N LEU A 166 2.94 6.39 -6.65
CA LEU A 166 2.90 5.12 -7.38
C LEU A 166 1.56 4.39 -7.16
N ASP A 167 1.08 4.34 -5.92
CA ASP A 167 -0.21 3.75 -5.59
C ASP A 167 -1.36 4.48 -6.30
N THR A 168 -1.41 5.81 -6.21
CA THR A 168 -2.51 6.58 -6.78
C THR A 168 -2.52 6.60 -8.31
N VAL A 169 -1.36 6.70 -8.95
CA VAL A 169 -1.26 6.85 -10.41
C VAL A 169 -1.17 5.52 -11.14
N LEU A 170 -0.41 4.55 -10.63
CA LEU A 170 -0.20 3.28 -11.34
C LEU A 170 -1.12 2.18 -10.80
N VAL A 171 -1.10 1.96 -9.48
CA VAL A 171 -1.83 0.85 -8.89
C VAL A 171 -3.33 1.07 -9.02
N ARG A 172 -3.82 2.21 -8.57
CA ARG A 172 -5.24 2.51 -8.46
C ARG A 172 -5.89 2.91 -9.78
N ALA A 173 -5.20 3.69 -10.61
CA ALA A 173 -5.77 4.13 -11.87
C ALA A 173 -5.69 3.06 -12.96
N MET A 174 -4.75 2.12 -12.87
CA MET A 174 -4.53 1.12 -13.92
C MET A 174 -4.59 -0.32 -13.41
N LEU A 175 -3.75 -0.70 -12.43
CA LEU A 175 -3.59 -2.09 -12.02
C LEU A 175 -4.87 -2.69 -11.39
N VAL A 176 -5.50 -1.97 -10.47
CA VAL A 176 -6.74 -2.43 -9.79
C VAL A 176 -7.91 -2.53 -10.78
N PRO A 177 -8.24 -1.48 -11.57
CA PRO A 177 -9.29 -1.57 -12.58
C PRO A 177 -9.05 -2.69 -13.60
N SER A 178 -7.83 -2.81 -14.13
CA SER A 178 -7.52 -3.85 -15.13
C SER A 178 -7.63 -5.26 -14.55
N ALA A 179 -7.18 -5.49 -13.32
CA ALA A 179 -7.32 -6.77 -12.64
C ALA A 179 -8.80 -7.13 -12.40
N LEU A 180 -9.61 -6.18 -11.90
CA LEU A 180 -11.04 -6.40 -11.67
C LEU A 180 -11.79 -6.67 -12.98
N VAL A 181 -11.49 -5.92 -14.04
CA VAL A 181 -12.06 -6.13 -15.38
C VAL A 181 -11.67 -7.48 -15.96
N LEU A 182 -10.43 -7.93 -15.76
CA LEU A 182 -9.95 -9.22 -16.25
C LEU A 182 -10.67 -10.40 -15.55
N LEU A 183 -10.89 -10.28 -14.24
CA LEU A 183 -11.58 -11.29 -13.44
C LEU A 183 -13.11 -11.21 -13.54
N ARG A 184 -13.65 -10.09 -14.01
CA ARG A 184 -15.10 -9.83 -14.16
C ARG A 184 -15.84 -10.19 -12.87
N GLU A 185 -16.96 -10.90 -13.00
CA GLU A 185 -17.83 -11.29 -11.89
C GLU A 185 -17.16 -12.25 -10.89
N ARG A 186 -16.10 -12.96 -11.29
CA ARG A 186 -15.35 -13.84 -10.38
C ARG A 186 -14.64 -13.06 -9.27
N SER A 187 -14.35 -11.77 -9.48
CA SER A 187 -13.78 -10.90 -8.45
C SER A 187 -14.67 -10.79 -7.22
N TRP A 188 -15.99 -10.98 -7.36
CA TRP A 188 -16.99 -10.84 -6.29
C TRP A 188 -17.37 -12.17 -5.63
N TRP A 189 -16.75 -13.29 -6.02
CA TRP A 189 -17.03 -14.58 -5.40
C TRP A 189 -16.74 -14.55 -3.89
N PRO A 190 -17.66 -15.05 -3.03
CA PRO A 190 -18.86 -15.86 -3.32
C PRO A 190 -20.15 -15.07 -3.56
N SER A 191 -20.15 -13.76 -3.29
CA SER A 191 -21.34 -12.90 -3.41
C SER A 191 -21.74 -12.55 -4.85
N ALA A 192 -21.07 -13.11 -5.85
CA ALA A 192 -21.35 -12.84 -7.25
C ALA A 192 -22.79 -13.28 -7.58
N ARG A 193 -23.61 -12.35 -8.09
CA ARG A 193 -24.91 -12.70 -8.66
C ARG A 193 -24.65 -13.61 -9.86
N SER A 194 -25.26 -14.79 -9.89
CA SER A 194 -25.29 -15.63 -11.09
C SER A 194 -26.06 -14.86 -12.18
N HIS A 195 -25.37 -14.10 -13.01
CA HIS A 195 -25.94 -13.72 -14.29
C HIS A 195 -25.92 -14.97 -15.15
N GLY A 196 -27.04 -15.69 -15.14
CA GLY A 196 -27.36 -16.58 -16.24
C GLY A 196 -27.58 -15.69 -17.46
N ASP A 197 -26.63 -15.74 -18.39
CA ASP A 197 -26.80 -15.98 -19.83
C ASP A 197 -25.56 -15.49 -20.61
#